data_AF-A0A1Y0IBT3-F1
#
_entry.id   AF-A0A1Y0IBT3-F1
#
_cell.length_a   1.000
_cell.length_b   1.000
_cell.length_c   1.000
_cell.angle_alpha   90.00
_cell.angle_beta   90.00
_cell.angle_gamma   90.00
#
_symmetry.space_group_name_H-M   'P 1'
#
loop_
_entity.id
_entity.type
_entity.pdbx_description
1 polymer ?
#
loop_
_entity_poly.entity_id
_entity_poly.type
_entity_poly.pdbx_seq_one_letter_code
_entity_poly.pdbx_strand_id
1 'polypeptide(L)' 'MATNLALDNSLLDAALKVGGFKSKKDTVNAALKEFIERRKQQEIKELFGNLPADEDYDYKQGR' A
#
# COMPACT_ATOMS: atom_id res chain seq x y z
N MET A 1 0.16 14.14 -18.13
CA MET A 1 1.37 14.78 -18.69
C MET A 1 2.43 13.72 -18.88
N ALA A 2 3.18 13.76 -19.98
CA ALA A 2 4.33 12.88 -20.19
C ALA A 2 5.53 13.47 -19.46
N THR A 3 5.92 12.83 -18.35
CA THR A 3 7.16 13.18 -17.64
C THR A 3 8.24 12.28 -18.20
N ASN A 4 9.32 12.85 -18.75
CA ASN A 4 10.44 12.08 -19.29
C ASN A 4 11.28 11.55 -18.12
N LEU A 5 10.76 10.54 -17.43
CA LEU A 5 11.44 9.86 -16.33
C LEU A 5 12.21 8.68 -16.91
N ALA A 6 13.52 8.63 -16.63
CA ALA A 6 14.33 7.46 -16.98
C ALA A 6 13.89 6.28 -16.11
N LEU A 7 13.10 5.39 -16.70
CA LEU A 7 12.63 4.14 -16.10
C LEU A 7 13.34 2.96 -16.76
N ASP A 8 13.66 1.95 -15.95
CA ASP A 8 14.14 0.68 -16.47
C ASP A 8 13.00 -0.01 -17.24
N ASN A 9 13.17 -0.13 -18.56
CA ASN A 9 12.17 -0.74 -19.43
C ASN A 9 11.96 -2.22 -19.13
N SER A 10 12.99 -2.95 -18.72
CA SER A 10 12.89 -4.37 -18.38
C SER A 10 12.05 -4.57 -17.12
N LEU A 11 12.22 -3.69 -16.13
CA LEU A 11 11.42 -3.71 -14.92
C LEU A 11 9.95 -3.33 -15.19
N LEU A 12 9.73 -2.35 -16.06
CA LEU A 12 8.40 -1.92 -16.45
C LEU A 12 7.65 -3.00 -17.25
N ASP A 13 8.33 -3.69 -18.16
CA ASP A 13 7.72 -4.78 -18.93
C ASP A 13 7.43 -6.00 -18.04
N ALA A 14 8.28 -6.28 -17.04
CA ALA A 14 7.99 -7.29 -16.03
C ALA A 14 6.76 -6.92 -15.19
N ALA A 15 6.69 -5.68 -14.70
CA ALA A 15 5.55 -5.18 -13.94
C ALA A 15 4.25 -5.20 -14.76
N LEU A 16 4.32 -4.90 -16.05
CA LEU A 16 3.17 -4.92 -16.95
C LEU A 16 2.65 -6.36 -17.16
N LYS A 17 3.57 -7.33 -17.35
CA LYS A 17 3.21 -8.75 -17.44
C LYS A 17 2.62 -9.30 -16.15
N VAL A 18 3.23 -8.99 -15.01
CA VAL A 18 2.77 -9.46 -13.69
C VAL A 18 1.46 -8.80 -13.28
N GLY A 19 1.32 -7.50 -13.52
CA GLY A 19 0.12 -6.72 -13.17
C GLY A 19 -1.04 -6.86 -14.16
N GLY A 20 -0.83 -7.49 -15.33
CA GLY A 20 -1.87 -7.69 -16.34
C GLY A 20 -2.40 -6.39 -16.96
N PHE A 21 -1.61 -5.30 -16.91
CA PHE A 21 -2.03 -3.99 -17.39
C PHE A 21 -1.87 -3.85 -18.90
N LYS A 22 -2.75 -3.08 -19.53
CA LYS A 22 -2.72 -2.82 -20.98
C LYS A 22 -1.72 -1.74 -21.38
N SER A 23 -1.31 -0.88 -20.45
CA SER A 23 -0.42 0.24 -20.75
C SER A 23 0.68 0.40 -19.70
N LYS A 24 1.83 0.90 -20.16
CA LYS A 24 2.97 1.28 -19.32
C LYS A 24 2.58 2.36 -18.30
N LYS A 25 1.73 3.31 -18.69
CA LYS A 25 1.23 4.37 -17.81
C LYS A 25 0.40 3.81 -16.66
N ASP A 26 -0.51 2.89 -16.95
CA ASP A 26 -1.37 2.29 -15.93
C ASP A 26 -0.55 1.43 -14.97
N THR A 27 0.43 0.70 -15.50
CA THR A 27 1.39 -0.07 -14.70
C THR A 27 2.13 0.81 -13.69
N VAL A 28 2.66 1.96 -14.14
CA VAL A 28 3.38 2.91 -13.26
C VAL A 28 2.45 3.49 -12.20
N ASN A 29 1.26 3.94 -12.59
CA ASN A 29 0.29 4.51 -11.65
C ASN A 29 -0.17 3.49 -10.60
N ALA A 30 -0.42 2.24 -11.01
CA ALA A 30 -0.80 1.17 -10.10
C ALA A 30 0.33 0.85 -9.12
N ALA A 31 1.57 0.72 -9.61
CA ALA A 31 2.74 0.47 -8.78
C ALA A 31 2.98 1.57 -7.74
N LEU A 32 2.83 2.85 -8.13
CA LEU A 32 2.93 3.98 -7.20
C LEU A 32 1.83 3.95 -6.14
N LYS A 33 0.59 3.66 -6.54
CA LYS A 33 -0.53 3.56 -5.60
C LYS A 33 -0.29 2.44 -4.58
N GLU A 34 0.10 1.26 -5.04
CA GLU A 34 0.39 0.12 -4.17
C GLU A 34 1.56 0.40 -3.22
N PHE A 35 2.62 1.06 -3.72
CA PHE A 35 3.77 1.45 -2.89
C PHE A 35 3.36 2.39 -1.75
N ILE A 36 2.52 3.39 -2.04
CA ILE A 36 2.02 4.32 -1.03
C ILE A 36 1.16 3.58 -0.01
N GLU A 37 0.18 2.80 -0.46
CA GLU A 37 -0.74 2.09 0.42
C GLU A 37 0.00 1.07 1.30
N ARG A 38 0.99 0.36 0.75
CA ARG A 38 1.84 -0.56 1.50
C ARG A 38 2.65 0.15 2.60
N ARG A 39 3.08 1.39 2.38
CA ARG A 39 3.77 2.18 3.41
C ARG A 39 2.82 2.71 4.47
N LYS A 40 1.64 3.21 4.09
CA LYS A 40 0.60 3.60 5.06
C LYS A 40 0.16 2.43 5.93
N GLN A 41 0.04 1.23 5.37
CA GLN A 41 -0.26 0.04 6.16
C GLN A 41 0.85 -0.32 7.16
N GLN A 42 2.11 0.05 6.88
CA GLN A 42 3.18 -0.12 7.86
C GLN A 42 3.04 0.84 9.04
N GLU A 43 2.52 2.06 8.84
CA GLU A 43 2.22 3.01 9.92
C GLU A 43 1.15 2.47 10.88
N ILE A 44 0.25 1.59 10.42
CA ILE A 44 -0.71 0.91 11.31
C ILE A 44 0.03 0.10 12.40
N LYS A 45 1.22 -0.44 12.12
CA LYS A 45 2.03 -1.13 13.13
C LYS A 45 2.44 -0.22 14.29
N GLU A 46 2.58 1.08 14.03
CA GLU A 46 2.92 2.07 15.05
C GLU A 46 1.71 2.40 15.96
N LEU A 47 0.49 2.07 15.52
CA LEU A 47 -0.72 2.20 16.33
C LEU A 47 -0.90 1.02 17.30
N PHE A 48 -0.30 -0.14 17.02
CA PHE A 48 -0.31 -1.28 17.95
C PHE A 48 0.49 -0.93 19.21
N GLY A 49 -0.19 -0.93 20.36
CA GLY A 49 0.39 -0.57 21.67
C GLY A 49 0.15 0.88 22.10
N ASN A 50 -0.32 1.75 21.20
CA ASN A 50 -0.77 3.11 21.52
C ASN A 50 -2.27 3.21 21.77
N LEU A 51 -3.02 2.10 21.62
CA LEU A 51 -4.44 2.11 21.92
C LEU A 51 -4.62 2.20 23.44
N PRO A 52 -5.29 3.25 23.97
CA PRO A 52 -5.53 3.36 25.39
C PRO A 52 -6.37 2.15 25.83
N ALA A 53 -5.85 1.42 26.83
CA ALA A 53 -6.65 0.42 27.51
C ALA A 53 -7.76 1.15 28.26
N ASP A 54 -9.01 0.83 27.94
CA ASP A 54 -10.15 1.36 28.67
C ASP A 54 -10.24 0.60 29.99
N GLU A 55 -9.85 1.27 31.09
CA GLU A 55 -9.75 0.65 32.42
C GLU A 55 -11.11 0.13 32.94
N ASP A 56 -12.21 0.70 32.43
CA ASP A 56 -13.58 0.34 32.80
C ASP A 56 -14.17 -0.77 31.90
N TYR A 57 -13.40 -1.30 30.95
CA TYR A 57 -13.88 -2.33 30.03
C TYR A 57 -13.88 -3.73 30.65
N ASP A 58 -15.03 -4.16 31.17
CA ASP A 58 -15.25 -5.53 31.63
C ASP A 58 -15.83 -6.43 30.52
N TYR A 59 -14.96 -7.24 29.92
CA TYR A 59 -15.29 -8.20 28.87
C TYR A 59 -16.28 -9.30 29.29
N LYS A 60 -16.60 -9.43 30.59
CA LYS A 60 -17.55 -10.42 31.11
C LYS A 60 -18.98 -9.91 31.22
N GLN A 61 -19.22 -8.62 31.03
CA GLN A 61 -20.58 -8.02 31.07
C GLN A 61 -21.48 -8.47 29.90
N GLY A 62 -20.89 -8.98 28.81
CA GLY A 62 -21.60 -9.42 27.61
C GLY A 62 -21.84 -10.92 27.50
N ARG A 63 -21.67 -11.71 28.58
CA ARG A 63 -21.83 -13.17 28.58
C ARG A 63 -23.01 -13.65 29.41
#